data_AF-A0A8C2K5F0-F1
#
_entry.id   AF-A0A8C2K5F0-F1
#
_cell.length_a   1.000
_cell.length_b   1.000
_cell.length_c   1.000
_cell.angle_alpha   90.00
_cell.angle_beta   90.00
_cell.angle_gamma   90.00
#
_symmetry.space_group_name_H-M   'P 1'
#
loop_
_entity.id
_entity.type
_entity.pdbx_description
1 polymer ?
#
loop_
_entity_poly.entity_id
_entity_poly.type
_entity_poly.pdbx_seq_one_letter_code
_entity_poly.pdbx_strand_id
1 'polypeptide(L)'
;MATATPSRATAAQTPLSPARISRLQEKEELSALNDRLAVYIDRVRSLEHENDRLLVKVSEKEEVTTREVSGIKSLYEAELADARRALDGTARERAKLQIDLGKANSDLDEVTRNYKKKDGDLALAQARIKELEAKYNKKEAALNTALSENNSLSAELADLKAQLAKAEDAHAVAKKQLETETLARVDVENRCQSLAEELEFRKSMFEEEVRETRRRHEKRTVEVDSGVQQDYQFKLAQALQDLRRQHEEQVQIYKDELQQTFKAKLDNAKVSSDMNDQAVLTAREELQEAHMRIEGLSYQLSALQKQASAAEERIRELEDMLSSDRDKYRRQLDAKEREMAELRECMQQQLNEYQELLDVKLALDMEINAYRKLLEGEEDRLRLSPSPSSRVTVSRTTASSTSSASRSSRAKRKRVELEETSIAAPKVQISQEAEATGSVSIEEIDLEGKSVTLRNNSDKVVFLLCLVSRMHPILKVRPENYIFVSAGLIYSTFKVFFFFFFFFSKLYSFIPDYIQVFIERFVHTFYS
;
A
#
# COMPACT_ATOMS: atom_id res chain seq x y z
N MET A 1 -153.75 129.39 95.24
CA MET A 1 -154.79 128.72 96.05
C MET A 1 -154.45 128.98 97.52
N ALA A 2 -155.32 129.52 98.39
CA ALA A 2 -156.70 129.11 98.73
C ALA A 2 -156.69 127.83 99.61
N THR A 3 -157.38 127.74 100.77
CA THR A 3 -158.37 128.67 101.38
C THR A 3 -158.62 128.41 102.90
N ALA A 4 -159.14 129.43 103.61
CA ALA A 4 -160.08 129.38 104.76
C ALA A 4 -159.72 128.76 106.15
N THR A 5 -159.59 129.64 107.15
CA THR A 5 -160.40 129.84 108.41
C THR A 5 -161.62 128.92 108.74
N PRO A 6 -162.25 128.90 109.97
CA PRO A 6 -162.13 129.83 111.14
C PRO A 6 -162.25 129.24 112.61
N SER A 7 -162.06 130.13 113.61
CA SER A 7 -162.71 130.14 114.97
C SER A 7 -162.17 129.19 116.09
N ARG A 8 -162.39 129.37 117.41
CA ARG A 8 -163.29 130.27 118.19
C ARG A 8 -162.84 130.53 119.68
N ALA A 9 -162.70 131.81 120.08
CA ALA A 9 -162.90 132.38 121.44
C ALA A 9 -162.02 131.87 122.63
N THR A 10 -161.98 132.45 123.85
CA THR A 10 -162.82 133.47 124.56
C THR A 10 -162.02 134.50 125.42
N ALA A 11 -162.56 135.74 125.49
CA ALA A 11 -162.68 136.72 126.60
C ALA A 11 -161.87 136.64 127.93
N ALA A 12 -161.76 137.67 128.79
CA ALA A 12 -161.75 139.16 128.76
C ALA A 12 -162.09 139.71 130.17
N GLN A 13 -161.40 140.74 130.69
CA GLN A 13 -161.92 141.69 131.72
C GLN A 13 -160.98 142.88 132.02
N THR A 14 -161.48 143.88 132.76
CA THR A 14 -160.88 145.21 133.08
C THR A 14 -161.43 145.73 134.44
N PRO A 15 -161.36 147.02 134.86
CA PRO A 15 -160.21 147.77 135.44
C PRO A 15 -160.55 148.42 136.83
N LEU A 16 -159.91 149.57 137.18
CA LEU A 16 -160.25 150.61 138.21
C LEU A 16 -159.61 150.48 139.63
N SER A 17 -158.71 151.38 140.07
CA SER A 17 -158.92 152.74 140.66
C SER A 17 -159.34 152.73 142.17
N PRO A 18 -159.41 153.86 142.94
CA PRO A 18 -158.23 154.29 143.71
C PRO A 18 -158.45 154.77 145.18
N ALA A 19 -157.31 154.91 145.89
CA ALA A 19 -157.01 155.89 146.95
C ALA A 19 -157.74 155.88 148.31
N ARG A 20 -156.98 155.57 149.38
CA ARG A 20 -156.50 156.52 150.44
C ARG A 20 -155.73 155.76 151.54
N ILE A 21 -154.63 156.37 152.06
CA ILE A 21 -153.76 155.86 153.16
C ILE A 21 -152.91 154.63 152.70
N SER A 22 -151.59 154.49 152.93
CA SER A 22 -150.58 155.34 153.60
C SER A 22 -149.27 155.42 152.77
N ARG A 23 -148.51 156.51 152.92
CA ARG A 23 -147.41 156.93 152.02
C ARG A 23 -146.07 156.19 152.20
N LEU A 24 -146.07 155.02 152.85
CA LEU A 24 -144.85 154.37 153.35
C LEU A 24 -144.48 153.11 152.52
N GLN A 25 -145.48 152.33 152.08
CA GLN A 25 -145.27 151.03 151.42
C GLN A 25 -144.69 151.15 150.00
N GLU A 26 -145.11 152.14 149.19
CA GLU A 26 -144.58 152.37 147.82
C GLU A 26 -143.05 152.54 147.79
N LYS A 27 -142.45 153.08 148.86
CA LYS A 27 -141.00 153.30 148.94
C LYS A 27 -140.23 151.98 149.16
N GLU A 28 -140.80 151.06 149.93
CA GLU A 28 -140.20 149.75 150.22
C GLU A 28 -140.32 148.83 148.99
N GLU A 29 -141.45 148.88 148.28
CA GLU A 29 -141.63 148.16 147.01
C GLU A 29 -140.65 148.62 145.93
N LEU A 30 -140.42 149.94 145.81
CA LEU A 30 -139.44 150.48 144.85
C LEU A 30 -137.98 150.16 145.23
N SER A 31 -137.63 150.06 146.52
CA SER A 31 -136.29 149.56 146.90
C SER A 31 -136.14 148.08 146.57
N ALA A 32 -137.11 147.24 146.94
CA ALA A 32 -137.08 145.81 146.65
C ALA A 32 -137.03 145.50 145.13
N LEU A 33 -137.66 146.34 144.30
CA LEU A 33 -137.55 146.25 142.84
C LEU A 33 -136.15 146.60 142.33
N ASN A 34 -135.52 147.65 142.88
CA ASN A 34 -134.15 148.06 142.54
C ASN A 34 -133.11 147.03 143.00
N ASP A 35 -133.25 146.48 144.21
CA ASP A 35 -132.36 145.43 144.73
C ASP A 35 -132.44 144.17 143.85
N ARG A 36 -133.65 143.81 143.41
CA ARG A 36 -133.86 142.72 142.46
C ARG A 36 -133.28 143.02 141.08
N LEU A 37 -133.34 144.26 140.62
CA LEU A 37 -132.69 144.72 139.38
C LEU A 37 -131.15 144.64 139.49
N ALA A 38 -130.57 145.02 140.63
CA ALA A 38 -129.13 144.87 140.88
C ALA A 38 -128.70 143.39 140.81
N VAL A 39 -129.45 142.48 141.45
CA VAL A 39 -129.21 141.02 141.34
C VAL A 39 -129.31 140.53 139.89
N TYR A 40 -130.25 141.05 139.08
CA TYR A 40 -130.30 140.72 137.65
C TYR A 40 -129.13 141.31 136.86
N ILE A 41 -128.68 142.54 137.14
CA ILE A 41 -127.53 143.18 136.49
C ILE A 41 -126.23 142.43 136.79
N ASP A 42 -125.99 142.06 138.05
CA ASP A 42 -124.81 141.27 138.42
C ASP A 42 -124.90 139.83 137.88
N ARG A 43 -126.11 139.27 137.73
CA ARG A 43 -126.29 137.99 137.02
C ARG A 43 -126.02 138.12 135.51
N VAL A 44 -126.41 139.23 134.87
CA VAL A 44 -126.07 139.51 133.47
C VAL A 44 -124.56 139.66 133.31
N ARG A 45 -123.88 140.47 134.13
CA ARG A 45 -122.41 140.60 134.13
C ARG A 45 -121.69 139.27 134.36
N SER A 46 -122.20 138.44 135.28
CA SER A 46 -121.70 137.09 135.50
C SER A 46 -121.88 136.18 134.28
N LEU A 47 -122.93 136.37 133.49
CA LEU A 47 -123.17 135.64 132.24
C LEU A 47 -122.34 136.21 131.08
N GLU A 48 -122.12 137.53 131.02
CA GLU A 48 -121.23 138.19 130.06
C GLU A 48 -119.79 137.69 130.24
N HIS A 49 -119.23 137.75 131.46
CA HIS A 49 -117.92 137.18 131.75
C HIS A 49 -117.84 135.66 131.55
N GLU A 50 -118.92 134.91 131.77
CA GLU A 50 -118.94 133.48 131.44
C GLU A 50 -118.96 133.26 129.92
N ASN A 51 -119.65 134.10 129.16
CA ASN A 51 -119.71 134.05 127.70
C ASN A 51 -118.37 134.46 127.06
N ASP A 52 -117.73 135.53 127.55
CA ASP A 52 -116.35 135.91 127.17
C ASP A 52 -115.37 134.75 127.44
N ARG A 53 -115.45 134.14 128.62
CA ARG A 53 -114.64 132.97 128.99
C ARG A 53 -114.93 131.75 128.11
N LEU A 54 -116.17 131.59 127.63
CA LEU A 54 -116.55 130.53 126.70
C LEU A 54 -116.03 130.83 125.28
N LEU A 55 -116.11 132.07 124.81
CA LEU A 55 -115.54 132.51 123.53
C LEU A 55 -114.02 132.31 123.49
N VAL A 56 -113.31 132.71 124.55
CA VAL A 56 -111.87 132.43 124.68
C VAL A 56 -111.62 130.92 124.60
N LYS A 57 -112.34 130.10 125.38
CA LYS A 57 -112.20 128.62 125.34
C LYS A 57 -112.60 127.96 124.01
N VAL A 58 -113.45 128.60 123.20
CA VAL A 58 -113.75 128.16 121.83
C VAL A 58 -112.56 128.48 120.93
N SER A 59 -112.07 129.74 120.95
CA SER A 59 -110.89 130.13 120.16
C SER A 59 -109.63 129.35 120.53
N GLU A 60 -109.37 129.09 121.83
CA GLU A 60 -108.27 128.22 122.30
C GLU A 60 -108.39 126.80 121.72
N LYS A 61 -109.61 126.24 121.67
CA LYS A 61 -109.85 124.91 121.08
C LYS A 61 -109.73 124.91 119.56
N GLU A 62 -110.17 125.96 118.88
CA GLU A 62 -110.02 126.09 117.42
C GLU A 62 -108.54 126.27 117.05
N GLU A 63 -107.77 127.05 117.81
CA GLU A 63 -106.32 127.14 117.66
C GLU A 63 -105.60 125.81 117.98
N VAL A 64 -105.97 125.11 119.07
CA VAL A 64 -105.36 123.82 119.41
C VAL A 64 -105.68 122.77 118.36
N THR A 65 -106.95 122.60 117.96
CA THR A 65 -107.33 121.61 116.94
C THR A 65 -106.75 121.92 115.57
N THR A 66 -106.63 123.20 115.17
CA THR A 66 -105.94 123.55 113.90
C THR A 66 -104.43 123.30 113.98
N ARG A 67 -103.78 123.56 115.12
CA ARG A 67 -102.37 123.19 115.36
C ARG A 67 -102.17 121.66 115.35
N GLU A 68 -103.05 120.90 116.00
CA GLU A 68 -103.03 119.44 116.02
C GLU A 68 -103.23 118.86 114.62
N VAL A 69 -104.25 119.30 113.88
CA VAL A 69 -104.51 118.85 112.50
C VAL A 69 -103.36 119.24 111.57
N SER A 70 -102.76 120.43 111.73
CA SER A 70 -101.58 120.83 110.95
C SER A 70 -100.33 120.02 111.33
N GLY A 71 -100.18 119.63 112.60
CA GLY A 71 -99.10 118.77 113.07
C GLY A 71 -99.22 117.34 112.53
N ILE A 72 -100.41 116.74 112.65
CA ILE A 72 -100.75 115.42 112.09
C ILE A 72 -100.55 115.42 110.57
N LYS A 73 -101.00 116.48 109.87
CA LYS A 73 -100.74 116.65 108.44
C LYS A 73 -99.24 116.69 108.14
N SER A 74 -98.46 117.49 108.88
CA SER A 74 -97.01 117.59 108.67
C SER A 74 -96.27 116.28 108.96
N LEU A 75 -96.75 115.47 109.90
CA LEU A 75 -96.23 114.13 110.17
C LEU A 75 -96.52 113.18 109.01
N TYR A 76 -97.76 113.11 108.53
CA TYR A 76 -98.10 112.28 107.36
C TYR A 76 -97.42 112.76 106.07
N GLU A 77 -97.22 114.06 105.86
CA GLU A 77 -96.46 114.58 104.72
C GLU A 77 -94.96 114.21 104.81
N ALA A 78 -94.38 114.16 106.01
CA ALA A 78 -93.03 113.67 106.24
C ALA A 78 -92.91 112.14 106.03
N GLU A 79 -93.83 111.34 106.61
CA GLU A 79 -93.89 109.89 106.41
C GLU A 79 -94.07 109.52 104.93
N LEU A 80 -94.92 110.24 104.19
CA LEU A 80 -95.09 110.05 102.74
C LEU A 80 -93.84 110.47 101.96
N ALA A 81 -93.11 111.49 102.40
CA ALA A 81 -91.83 111.86 101.79
C ALA A 81 -90.77 110.78 102.04
N ASP A 82 -90.71 110.20 103.24
CA ASP A 82 -89.77 109.12 103.57
C ASP A 82 -90.11 107.80 102.89
N ALA A 83 -91.40 107.42 102.81
CA ALA A 83 -91.85 106.28 102.04
C ALA A 83 -91.49 106.42 100.54
N ARG A 84 -91.62 107.63 99.97
CA ARG A 84 -91.16 107.92 98.60
C ARG A 84 -89.64 107.84 98.47
N ARG A 85 -88.87 108.44 99.39
CA ARG A 85 -87.40 108.35 99.41
C ARG A 85 -86.91 106.90 99.50
N ALA A 86 -87.58 106.06 100.28
CA ALA A 86 -87.30 104.63 100.38
C ALA A 86 -87.67 103.84 99.11
N LEU A 87 -88.81 104.16 98.48
CA LEU A 87 -89.22 103.59 97.19
C LEU A 87 -88.20 103.95 96.08
N ASP A 88 -87.80 105.22 95.99
CA ASP A 88 -86.81 105.68 95.02
C ASP A 88 -85.40 105.14 95.31
N GLY A 89 -85.07 104.90 96.58
CA GLY A 89 -83.85 104.19 97.01
C GLY A 89 -83.85 102.74 96.51
N THR A 90 -84.83 101.96 96.93
CA THR A 90 -84.96 100.54 96.56
C THR A 90 -85.15 100.32 95.06
N ALA A 91 -85.81 101.24 94.34
CA ALA A 91 -85.90 101.23 92.88
C ALA A 91 -84.53 101.43 92.21
N ARG A 92 -83.71 102.37 92.69
CA ARG A 92 -82.32 102.57 92.19
C ARG A 92 -81.42 101.37 92.51
N GLU A 93 -81.54 100.81 93.71
CA GLU A 93 -80.79 99.61 94.10
C GLU A 93 -81.19 98.40 93.25
N ARG A 94 -82.49 98.17 93.03
CA ARG A 94 -83.00 97.14 92.13
C ARG A 94 -82.50 97.34 90.69
N ALA A 95 -82.53 98.57 90.17
CA ALA A 95 -82.02 98.87 88.84
C ALA A 95 -80.51 98.60 88.72
N LYS A 96 -79.73 98.99 89.75
CA LYS A 96 -78.29 98.67 89.83
C LYS A 96 -78.04 97.17 89.86
N LEU A 97 -78.72 96.43 90.74
CA LEU A 97 -78.60 94.97 90.84
C LEU A 97 -79.00 94.27 89.54
N GLN A 98 -80.00 94.78 88.82
CA GLN A 98 -80.40 94.25 87.51
C GLN A 98 -79.33 94.50 86.43
N ILE A 99 -78.67 95.66 86.45
CA ILE A 99 -77.53 95.97 85.57
C ILE A 99 -76.32 95.08 85.91
N ASP A 100 -75.99 94.93 87.19
CA ASP A 100 -74.82 94.16 87.63
C ASP A 100 -75.04 92.64 87.44
N LEU A 101 -76.28 92.14 87.59
CA LEU A 101 -76.69 90.79 87.17
C LEU A 101 -76.59 90.61 85.64
N GLY A 102 -76.95 91.64 84.86
CA GLY A 102 -76.79 91.66 83.41
C GLY A 102 -75.33 91.48 82.98
N LYS A 103 -74.40 92.22 83.63
CA LYS A 103 -72.95 92.08 83.42
C LYS A 103 -72.44 90.69 83.83
N ALA A 104 -72.78 90.24 85.04
CA ALA A 104 -72.37 88.92 85.52
C ALA A 104 -72.82 87.79 84.58
N ASN A 105 -74.00 87.92 83.98
CA ASN A 105 -74.48 86.99 82.96
C ASN A 105 -73.70 87.09 81.64
N SER A 106 -73.36 88.29 81.14
CA SER A 106 -72.52 88.42 79.93
C SER A 106 -71.11 87.87 80.14
N ASP A 107 -70.52 88.15 81.30
CA ASP A 107 -69.18 87.69 81.66
C ASP A 107 -69.15 86.15 81.79
N LEU A 108 -70.18 85.56 82.41
CA LEU A 108 -70.37 84.11 82.48
C LEU A 108 -70.53 83.48 81.08
N ASP A 109 -71.26 84.15 80.18
CA ASP A 109 -71.46 83.67 78.81
C ASP A 109 -70.16 83.72 78.00
N GLU A 110 -69.36 84.79 78.14
CA GLU A 110 -68.03 84.91 77.51
C GLU A 110 -67.03 83.89 78.07
N VAL A 111 -66.94 83.72 79.39
CA VAL A 111 -66.11 82.69 80.02
C VAL A 111 -66.54 81.30 79.57
N THR A 112 -67.84 81.02 79.49
CA THR A 112 -68.38 79.73 78.99
C THR A 112 -68.04 79.49 77.53
N ARG A 113 -68.13 80.51 76.67
CA ARG A 113 -67.72 80.43 75.25
C ARG A 113 -66.22 80.19 75.11
N ASN A 114 -65.40 80.86 75.92
CA ASN A 114 -63.95 80.72 75.89
C ASN A 114 -63.47 79.38 76.47
N TYR A 115 -64.11 78.88 77.53
CA TYR A 115 -63.89 77.54 78.06
C TYR A 115 -64.21 76.47 77.01
N LYS A 116 -65.38 76.52 76.37
CA LYS A 116 -65.77 75.58 75.30
C LYS A 116 -64.80 75.59 74.11
N LYS A 117 -64.26 76.75 73.73
CA LYS A 117 -63.18 76.83 72.72
C LYS A 117 -61.92 76.11 73.21
N LYS A 118 -61.47 76.36 74.45
CA LYS A 118 -60.24 75.77 75.00
C LYS A 118 -60.33 74.27 75.24
N ASP A 119 -61.51 73.77 75.60
CA ASP A 119 -61.81 72.34 75.69
C ASP A 119 -61.73 71.66 74.30
N GLY A 120 -62.28 72.32 73.27
CA GLY A 120 -62.12 71.90 71.86
C GLY A 120 -60.67 71.92 71.38
N ASP A 121 -59.92 73.00 71.64
CA ASP A 121 -58.48 73.10 71.33
C ASP A 121 -57.69 71.95 71.99
N LEU A 122 -57.99 71.66 73.26
CA LEU A 122 -57.36 70.60 74.05
C LEU A 122 -57.70 69.20 73.52
N ALA A 123 -58.97 68.95 73.16
CA ALA A 123 -59.38 67.69 72.55
C ALA A 123 -58.69 67.44 71.19
N LEU A 124 -58.55 68.48 70.36
CA LEU A 124 -57.80 68.41 69.11
C LEU A 124 -56.30 68.16 69.34
N ALA A 125 -55.69 68.81 70.33
CA ALA A 125 -54.30 68.57 70.71
C ALA A 125 -54.08 67.13 71.21
N GLN A 126 -54.97 66.61 72.06
CA GLN A 126 -54.92 65.21 72.52
C GLN A 126 -55.10 64.20 71.38
N ALA A 127 -55.99 64.46 70.43
CA ALA A 127 -56.14 63.62 69.24
C ALA A 127 -54.86 63.60 68.39
N ARG A 128 -54.22 64.76 68.21
CA ARG A 128 -52.96 64.88 67.48
C ARG A 128 -51.77 64.21 68.18
N ILE A 129 -51.72 64.25 69.52
CA ILE A 129 -50.72 63.51 70.31
C ILE A 129 -50.86 62.01 70.04
N LYS A 130 -52.06 61.45 70.18
CA LYS A 130 -52.33 60.02 69.91
C LYS A 130 -52.00 59.60 68.48
N GLU A 131 -52.24 60.46 67.51
CA GLU A 131 -51.87 60.24 66.10
C GLU A 131 -50.34 60.20 65.91
N LEU A 132 -49.59 61.06 66.62
CA LEU A 132 -48.13 61.09 66.58
C LEU A 132 -47.50 59.92 67.34
N GLU A 133 -48.04 59.53 68.50
CA GLU A 133 -47.66 58.33 69.24
C GLU A 133 -47.83 57.06 68.37
N ALA A 134 -48.99 56.90 67.72
CA ALA A 134 -49.22 55.77 66.82
C ALA A 134 -48.25 55.76 65.62
N LYS A 135 -47.84 56.94 65.11
CA LYS A 135 -46.83 57.08 64.06
C LYS A 135 -45.41 56.78 64.54
N TYR A 136 -45.07 57.20 65.77
CA TYR A 136 -43.80 56.87 66.42
C TYR A 136 -43.68 55.36 66.62
N ASN A 137 -44.65 54.74 67.29
CA ASN A 137 -44.66 53.29 67.55
C ASN A 137 -44.57 52.47 66.25
N LYS A 138 -45.24 52.90 65.18
CA LYS A 138 -45.13 52.27 63.85
C LYS A 138 -43.74 52.41 63.22
N LYS A 139 -43.04 53.54 63.45
CA LYS A 139 -41.67 53.76 62.96
C LYS A 139 -40.64 53.01 63.80
N GLU A 140 -40.81 52.94 65.10
CA GLU A 140 -39.98 52.17 66.03
C GLU A 140 -40.09 50.66 65.73
N ALA A 141 -41.30 50.13 65.54
CA ALA A 141 -41.50 48.75 65.10
C ALA A 141 -40.80 48.44 63.76
N ALA A 142 -40.93 49.32 62.76
CA ALA A 142 -40.29 49.15 61.46
C ALA A 142 -38.75 49.31 61.50
N LEU A 143 -38.22 50.10 62.45
CA LEU A 143 -36.79 50.17 62.73
C LEU A 143 -36.29 48.87 63.35
N ASN A 144 -37.03 48.30 64.30
CA ASN A 144 -36.67 47.05 64.97
C ASN A 144 -36.69 45.85 64.01
N THR A 145 -37.64 45.77 63.05
CA THR A 145 -37.59 44.73 62.00
C THR A 145 -36.39 44.91 61.09
N ALA A 146 -36.14 46.13 60.60
CA ALA A 146 -34.99 46.41 59.73
C ALA A 146 -33.63 46.17 60.42
N LEU A 147 -33.52 46.41 61.73
CA LEU A 147 -32.33 46.06 62.52
C LEU A 147 -32.19 44.53 62.66
N SER A 148 -33.29 43.80 62.85
CA SER A 148 -33.26 42.33 62.89
C SER A 148 -32.86 41.72 61.54
N GLU A 149 -33.38 42.26 60.45
CA GLU A 149 -33.05 41.85 59.07
C GLU A 149 -31.58 42.15 58.74
N ASN A 150 -31.07 43.33 59.14
CA ASN A 150 -29.66 43.68 58.97
C ASN A 150 -28.73 42.75 59.79
N ASN A 151 -29.14 42.39 61.01
CA ASN A 151 -28.40 41.43 61.83
C ASN A 151 -28.38 40.01 61.22
N SER A 152 -29.48 39.52 60.66
CA SER A 152 -29.51 38.21 59.99
C SER A 152 -28.68 38.22 58.70
N LEU A 153 -28.81 39.25 57.86
CA LEU A 153 -27.98 39.43 56.66
C LEU A 153 -26.49 39.57 57.01
N SER A 154 -26.15 40.23 58.12
CA SER A 154 -24.76 40.31 58.59
C SER A 154 -24.22 38.96 59.08
N ALA A 155 -25.07 38.08 59.60
CA ALA A 155 -24.68 36.71 59.97
C ALA A 155 -24.50 35.84 58.71
N GLU A 156 -25.44 35.88 57.77
CA GLU A 156 -25.34 35.19 56.47
C GLU A 156 -24.08 35.62 55.70
N LEU A 157 -23.76 36.92 55.68
CA LEU A 157 -22.52 37.44 55.08
C LEU A 157 -21.25 37.02 55.83
N ALA A 158 -21.31 36.71 57.12
CA ALA A 158 -20.19 36.15 57.87
C ALA A 158 -20.00 34.66 57.54
N ASP A 159 -21.08 33.89 57.50
CA ASP A 159 -21.06 32.47 57.14
C ASP A 159 -20.60 32.26 55.68
N LEU A 160 -21.09 33.07 54.74
CA LEU A 160 -20.65 33.03 53.34
C LEU A 160 -19.17 33.37 53.18
N LYS A 161 -18.63 34.34 53.96
CA LYS A 161 -17.19 34.62 53.99
C LYS A 161 -16.39 33.46 54.60
N ALA A 162 -16.90 32.81 55.64
CA ALA A 162 -16.27 31.64 56.24
C ALA A 162 -16.31 30.40 55.32
N GLN A 163 -17.34 30.27 54.48
CA GLN A 163 -17.41 29.25 53.43
C GLN A 163 -16.44 29.56 52.28
N LEU A 164 -16.36 30.81 51.84
CA LEU A 164 -15.42 31.26 50.81
C LEU A 164 -13.96 30.98 51.22
N ALA A 165 -13.56 31.41 52.42
CA ALA A 165 -12.21 31.18 52.92
C ALA A 165 -11.85 29.68 52.98
N LYS A 166 -12.78 28.82 53.43
CA LYS A 166 -12.59 27.36 53.44
C LYS A 166 -12.44 26.78 52.03
N ALA A 167 -13.14 27.33 51.04
CA ALA A 167 -13.02 26.92 49.65
C ALA A 167 -11.70 27.40 49.02
N GLU A 168 -11.24 28.61 49.35
CA GLU A 168 -9.94 29.15 48.95
C GLU A 168 -8.78 28.34 49.54
N ASP A 169 -8.83 27.99 50.82
CA ASP A 169 -7.88 27.10 51.49
C ASP A 169 -7.85 25.70 50.84
N ALA A 170 -9.03 25.09 50.60
CA ALA A 170 -9.14 23.78 49.96
C ALA A 170 -8.58 23.79 48.53
N HIS A 171 -8.85 24.86 47.76
CA HIS A 171 -8.28 25.05 46.43
C HIS A 171 -6.76 25.25 46.48
N ALA A 172 -6.24 25.99 47.46
CA ALA A 172 -4.80 26.17 47.64
C ALA A 172 -4.07 24.86 48.02
N VAL A 173 -4.72 23.98 48.80
CA VAL A 173 -4.22 22.62 49.10
C VAL A 173 -4.26 21.74 47.84
N ALA A 174 -5.38 21.70 47.12
CA ALA A 174 -5.52 20.92 45.89
C ALA A 174 -4.53 21.35 44.79
N LYS A 175 -4.26 22.65 44.67
CA LYS A 175 -3.24 23.19 43.74
C LYS A 175 -1.84 22.70 44.11
N LYS A 176 -1.46 22.75 45.39
CA LYS A 176 -0.16 22.22 45.86
C LYS A 176 -0.03 20.72 45.65
N GLN A 177 -1.11 19.96 45.84
CA GLN A 177 -1.15 18.51 45.57
C GLN A 177 -0.92 18.24 44.07
N LEU A 178 -1.58 18.98 43.18
CA LEU A 178 -1.36 18.89 41.73
C LEU A 178 0.08 19.25 41.35
N GLU A 179 0.66 20.29 41.96
CA GLU A 179 2.07 20.67 41.78
C GLU A 179 3.02 19.53 42.21
N THR A 180 2.77 18.88 43.36
CA THR A 180 3.59 17.72 43.78
C THR A 180 3.41 16.48 42.91
N GLU A 181 2.19 16.16 42.47
CA GLU A 181 1.91 15.01 41.61
C GLU A 181 2.45 15.19 40.18
N THR A 182 2.43 16.43 39.65
CA THR A 182 3.05 16.71 38.34
C THR A 182 4.57 16.56 38.38
N LEU A 183 5.23 16.98 39.47
CA LEU A 183 6.65 16.70 39.69
C LEU A 183 6.93 15.21 39.84
N ALA A 184 6.15 14.49 40.66
CA ALA A 184 6.31 13.04 40.85
C ALA A 184 6.11 12.24 39.55
N ARG A 185 5.15 12.65 38.71
CA ARG A 185 4.95 12.08 37.37
C ARG A 185 6.17 12.30 36.48
N VAL A 186 6.71 13.52 36.40
CA VAL A 186 7.90 13.82 35.59
C VAL A 186 9.12 13.02 36.07
N ASP A 187 9.30 12.90 37.38
CA ASP A 187 10.34 12.06 37.99
C ASP A 187 10.24 10.58 37.58
N VAL A 188 9.02 10.03 37.50
CA VAL A 188 8.76 8.66 37.04
C VAL A 188 8.97 8.54 35.53
N GLU A 189 8.50 9.49 34.72
CA GLU A 189 8.71 9.52 33.27
C GLU A 189 10.21 9.55 32.92
N ASN A 190 10.99 10.38 33.62
CA ASN A 190 12.45 10.43 33.49
C ASN A 190 13.11 9.08 33.82
N ARG A 191 12.73 8.45 34.95
CA ARG A 191 13.25 7.12 35.34
C ARG A 191 12.88 6.03 34.31
N CYS A 192 11.67 6.09 33.76
CA CYS A 192 11.24 5.18 32.69
C CYS A 192 12.04 5.39 31.40
N GLN A 193 12.40 6.63 31.04
CA GLN A 193 13.27 6.92 29.90
C GLN A 193 14.68 6.35 30.13
N SER A 194 15.32 6.64 31.28
CA SER A 194 16.66 6.09 31.58
C SER A 194 16.69 4.56 31.62
N LEU A 195 15.64 3.91 32.15
CA LEU A 195 15.52 2.45 32.13
C LEU A 195 15.29 1.89 30.72
N ALA A 196 14.60 2.62 29.83
CA ALA A 196 14.44 2.23 28.43
C ALA A 196 15.77 2.37 27.66
N GLU A 197 16.52 3.46 27.88
CA GLU A 197 17.86 3.67 27.33
C GLU A 197 18.86 2.60 27.81
N GLU A 198 18.86 2.26 29.10
CA GLU A 198 19.64 1.13 29.64
C GLU A 198 19.27 -0.21 28.99
N LEU A 199 17.98 -0.45 28.74
CA LEU A 199 17.48 -1.68 28.12
C LEU A 199 17.90 -1.75 26.65
N GLU A 200 17.80 -0.64 25.91
CA GLU A 200 18.25 -0.57 24.52
C GLU A 200 19.77 -0.70 24.37
N PHE A 201 20.54 -0.09 25.29
CA PHE A 201 21.98 -0.31 25.38
C PHE A 201 22.31 -1.80 25.63
N ARG A 202 21.64 -2.44 26.59
CA ARG A 202 21.82 -3.88 26.87
C ARG A 202 21.46 -4.75 25.66
N LYS A 203 20.38 -4.46 24.94
CA LYS A 203 20.05 -5.13 23.67
C LYS A 203 21.17 -4.97 22.65
N SER A 204 21.64 -3.74 22.41
CA SER A 204 22.70 -3.47 21.43
C SER A 204 23.99 -4.23 21.76
N MET A 205 24.37 -4.28 23.04
CA MET A 205 25.49 -5.10 23.51
C MET A 205 25.27 -6.60 23.25
N PHE A 206 24.11 -7.16 23.61
CA PHE A 206 23.80 -8.57 23.33
C PHE A 206 23.74 -8.89 21.84
N GLU A 207 23.25 -7.97 21.00
CA GLU A 207 23.29 -8.14 19.55
C GLU A 207 24.73 -8.09 19.01
N GLU A 208 25.62 -7.29 19.59
CA GLU A 208 27.04 -7.27 19.25
C GLU A 208 27.74 -8.56 19.66
N GLU A 209 27.48 -9.08 20.86
CA GLU A 209 27.94 -10.40 21.29
C GLU A 209 27.41 -11.53 20.40
N VAL A 210 26.13 -11.48 20.00
CA VAL A 210 25.53 -12.44 19.06
C VAL A 210 26.12 -12.29 17.65
N ARG A 211 26.37 -11.08 17.17
CA ARG A 211 27.04 -10.83 15.88
C ARG A 211 28.49 -11.34 15.92
N GLU A 212 29.22 -11.12 17.01
CA GLU A 212 30.61 -11.54 17.13
C GLU A 212 30.73 -13.07 17.33
N THR A 213 29.87 -13.69 18.13
CA THR A 213 29.83 -15.16 18.28
C THR A 213 29.42 -15.85 16.99
N ARG A 214 28.44 -15.33 16.24
CA ARG A 214 28.12 -15.78 14.88
C ARG A 214 29.34 -15.65 13.96
N ARG A 215 30.02 -14.50 13.93
CA ARG A 215 31.24 -14.29 13.13
C ARG A 215 32.41 -15.21 13.54
N ARG A 216 32.54 -15.55 14.83
CA ARG A 216 33.50 -16.56 15.33
C ARG A 216 33.11 -18.00 14.99
N HIS A 217 31.84 -18.27 14.70
CA HIS A 217 31.37 -19.58 14.25
C HIS A 217 31.51 -19.69 12.73
N GLU A 218 31.03 -18.69 11.98
CA GLU A 218 31.17 -18.54 10.53
C GLU A 218 32.63 -18.64 10.06
N LYS A 219 33.58 -17.98 10.76
CA LYS A 219 35.01 -18.16 10.51
C LYS A 219 35.43 -19.63 10.67
N ARG A 220 35.04 -20.29 11.75
CA ARG A 220 35.40 -21.70 12.00
C ARG A 220 34.74 -22.67 11.00
N THR A 221 33.51 -22.41 10.54
CA THR A 221 32.89 -23.21 9.49
C THR A 221 33.58 -23.00 8.16
N VAL A 222 33.90 -21.75 7.77
CA VAL A 222 34.66 -21.46 6.54
C VAL A 222 36.10 -22.00 6.61
N GLU A 223 36.76 -21.96 7.77
CA GLU A 223 38.06 -22.60 8.00
C GLU A 223 37.97 -24.11 7.79
N VAL A 224 36.98 -24.79 8.38
CA VAL A 224 36.74 -26.23 8.19
C VAL A 224 36.38 -26.56 6.74
N ASP A 225 35.44 -25.83 6.12
CA ASP A 225 35.01 -26.04 4.74
C ASP A 225 36.17 -25.81 3.76
N SER A 226 37.01 -24.80 3.99
CA SER A 226 38.19 -24.53 3.15
C SER A 226 39.27 -25.60 3.32
N GLY A 227 39.49 -26.10 4.54
CA GLY A 227 40.38 -27.23 4.79
C GLY A 227 39.87 -28.51 4.13
N VAL A 228 38.59 -28.82 4.27
CA VAL A 228 37.93 -29.97 3.63
C VAL A 228 37.95 -29.86 2.10
N GLN A 229 37.73 -28.67 1.53
CA GLN A 229 37.86 -28.44 0.09
C GLN A 229 39.31 -28.62 -0.40
N GLN A 230 40.31 -28.12 0.34
CA GLN A 230 41.72 -28.34 0.03
C GLN A 230 42.08 -29.83 0.11
N ASP A 231 41.60 -30.54 1.13
CA ASP A 231 41.77 -31.99 1.30
C ASP A 231 41.16 -32.77 0.13
N TYR A 232 39.96 -32.41 -0.32
CA TYR A 232 39.32 -33.03 -1.49
C TYR A 232 40.06 -32.70 -2.79
N GLN A 233 40.48 -31.45 -3.00
CA GLN A 233 41.27 -31.06 -4.16
C GLN A 233 42.63 -31.76 -4.20
N PHE A 234 43.31 -31.89 -3.05
CA PHE A 234 44.58 -32.61 -2.93
C PHE A 234 44.40 -34.10 -3.24
N LYS A 235 43.42 -34.77 -2.62
CA LYS A 235 43.14 -36.19 -2.85
C LYS A 235 42.72 -36.47 -4.31
N LEU A 236 41.95 -35.56 -4.92
CA LEU A 236 41.58 -35.66 -6.34
C LEU A 236 42.79 -35.42 -7.26
N ALA A 237 43.63 -34.42 -6.97
CA ALA A 237 44.85 -34.16 -7.73
C ALA A 237 45.84 -35.32 -7.62
N GLN A 238 46.01 -35.90 -6.43
CA GLN A 238 46.82 -37.10 -6.21
C GLN A 238 46.27 -38.30 -6.99
N ALA A 239 44.97 -38.59 -6.91
CA ALA A 239 44.36 -39.68 -7.66
C ALA A 239 44.49 -39.50 -9.18
N LEU A 240 44.35 -38.26 -9.69
CA LEU A 240 44.60 -37.94 -11.10
C LEU A 240 46.09 -38.04 -11.49
N GLN A 241 47.01 -37.74 -10.57
CA GLN A 241 48.45 -37.91 -10.78
C GLN A 241 48.86 -39.38 -10.79
N ASP A 242 48.34 -40.20 -9.88
CA ASP A 242 48.57 -41.65 -9.87
C ASP A 242 47.95 -42.33 -11.10
N LEU A 243 46.76 -41.90 -11.54
CA LEU A 243 46.13 -42.41 -12.77
C LEU A 243 46.92 -42.01 -14.03
N ARG A 244 47.48 -40.79 -14.08
CA ARG A 244 48.43 -40.39 -15.14
C ARG A 244 49.70 -41.23 -15.09
N ARG A 245 50.32 -41.40 -13.92
CA ARG A 245 51.51 -42.23 -13.71
C ARG A 245 51.27 -43.68 -14.16
N GLN A 246 50.12 -44.27 -13.82
CA GLN A 246 49.74 -45.62 -14.28
C GLN A 246 49.62 -45.69 -15.81
N HIS A 247 49.07 -44.67 -16.48
CA HIS A 247 49.03 -44.63 -17.94
C HIS A 247 50.42 -44.40 -18.56
N GLU A 248 51.28 -43.57 -17.96
CA GLU A 248 52.66 -43.38 -18.40
C GLU A 248 53.49 -44.67 -18.23
N GLU A 249 53.31 -45.39 -17.13
CA GLU A 249 53.88 -46.72 -16.87
C GLU A 249 53.38 -47.76 -17.88
N GLN A 250 52.07 -47.81 -18.16
CA GLN A 250 51.49 -48.68 -19.20
C GLN A 250 52.06 -48.36 -20.59
N VAL A 251 52.12 -47.08 -20.98
CA VAL A 251 52.68 -46.64 -22.27
C VAL A 251 54.16 -46.97 -22.37
N GLN A 252 54.93 -46.84 -21.29
CA GLN A 252 56.34 -47.20 -21.27
C GLN A 252 56.56 -48.72 -21.34
N ILE A 253 55.72 -49.52 -20.66
CA ILE A 253 55.72 -51.00 -20.80
C ILE A 253 55.42 -51.40 -22.25
N TYR A 254 54.34 -50.91 -22.86
CA TYR A 254 54.01 -51.20 -24.27
C TYR A 254 55.13 -50.76 -25.23
N LYS A 255 55.78 -49.63 -24.97
CA LYS A 255 56.92 -49.13 -25.75
C LYS A 255 58.16 -50.01 -25.59
N ASP A 256 58.41 -50.59 -24.41
CA ASP A 256 59.54 -51.48 -24.19
C ASP A 256 59.27 -52.91 -24.70
N GLU A 257 58.03 -53.40 -24.65
CA GLU A 257 57.56 -54.61 -25.35
C GLU A 257 57.70 -54.46 -26.88
N LEU A 258 57.29 -53.32 -27.43
CA LEU A 258 57.52 -52.98 -28.84
C LEU A 258 59.01 -52.95 -29.17
N GLN A 259 59.86 -52.31 -28.35
CA GLN A 259 61.31 -52.35 -28.55
C GLN A 259 61.90 -53.76 -28.46
N GLN A 260 61.43 -54.62 -27.56
CA GLN A 260 61.87 -56.01 -27.45
C GLN A 260 61.46 -56.82 -28.68
N THR A 261 60.21 -56.68 -29.15
CA THR A 261 59.76 -57.37 -30.37
C THR A 261 60.43 -56.82 -31.64
N PHE A 262 60.77 -55.54 -31.72
CA PHE A 262 61.60 -54.98 -32.79
C PHE A 262 63.05 -55.51 -32.73
N LYS A 263 63.68 -55.58 -31.53
CA LYS A 263 65.00 -56.20 -31.35
C LYS A 263 65.00 -57.67 -31.78
N ALA A 264 64.04 -58.47 -31.29
CA ALA A 264 63.89 -59.87 -31.68
C ALA A 264 63.68 -60.06 -33.19
N LYS A 265 62.91 -59.18 -33.86
CA LYS A 265 62.78 -59.18 -35.33
C LYS A 265 64.09 -58.83 -36.03
N LEU A 266 64.84 -57.84 -35.55
CA LEU A 266 66.15 -57.46 -36.09
C LEU A 266 67.18 -58.57 -35.89
N ASP A 267 67.21 -59.22 -34.73
CA ASP A 267 68.18 -60.29 -34.43
C ASP A 267 67.84 -61.58 -35.19
N ASN A 268 66.56 -61.93 -35.34
CA ASN A 268 66.13 -62.98 -36.27
C ASN A 268 66.49 -62.65 -37.73
N ALA A 269 66.41 -61.39 -38.15
CA ALA A 269 66.82 -60.96 -39.49
C ALA A 269 68.35 -61.00 -39.68
N LYS A 270 69.15 -60.69 -38.66
CA LYS A 270 70.60 -60.89 -38.67
C LYS A 270 70.92 -62.37 -38.83
N VAL A 271 70.37 -63.23 -37.95
CA VAL A 271 70.61 -64.69 -38.02
C VAL A 271 70.20 -65.27 -39.37
N SER A 272 69.11 -64.79 -39.99
CA SER A 272 68.75 -65.24 -41.34
C SER A 272 69.70 -64.69 -42.43
N SER A 273 70.27 -63.49 -42.26
CA SER A 273 71.36 -62.99 -43.12
C SER A 273 72.64 -63.82 -42.93
N ASP A 274 73.07 -64.06 -41.70
CA ASP A 274 74.27 -64.84 -41.37
C ASP A 274 74.18 -66.27 -41.94
N MET A 275 73.00 -66.91 -41.86
CA MET A 275 72.73 -68.19 -42.50
C MET A 275 72.78 -68.13 -44.04
N ASN A 276 72.28 -67.05 -44.66
CA ASN A 276 72.38 -66.85 -46.11
C ASN A 276 73.83 -66.60 -46.55
N ASP A 277 74.58 -65.77 -45.82
CA ASP A 277 76.00 -65.50 -46.10
C ASP A 277 76.84 -66.77 -45.92
N GLN A 278 76.56 -67.59 -44.91
CA GLN A 278 77.22 -68.88 -44.72
C GLN A 278 76.88 -69.88 -45.84
N ALA A 279 75.64 -69.89 -46.35
CA ALA A 279 75.27 -70.66 -47.53
C ALA A 279 75.92 -70.13 -48.84
N VAL A 280 76.20 -68.82 -48.93
CA VAL A 280 76.97 -68.21 -50.02
C VAL A 280 78.46 -68.58 -49.93
N LEU A 281 79.01 -68.76 -48.72
CA LEU A 281 80.38 -69.24 -48.53
C LEU A 281 80.53 -70.70 -48.94
N THR A 282 79.67 -71.61 -48.49
CA THR A 282 79.74 -73.03 -48.92
C THR A 282 79.54 -73.18 -50.43
N ALA A 283 78.59 -72.43 -51.02
CA ALA A 283 78.41 -72.41 -52.47
C ALA A 283 79.63 -71.84 -53.25
N ARG A 284 80.47 -71.01 -52.62
CA ARG A 284 81.75 -70.56 -53.20
C ARG A 284 82.84 -71.62 -53.08
N GLU A 285 82.89 -72.36 -51.97
CA GLU A 285 83.82 -73.47 -51.76
C GLU A 285 83.54 -74.62 -52.74
N GLU A 286 82.28 -75.02 -52.91
CA GLU A 286 81.84 -75.98 -53.94
C GLU A 286 82.23 -75.54 -55.36
N LEU A 287 82.11 -74.24 -55.65
CA LEU A 287 82.51 -73.65 -56.94
C LEU A 287 84.03 -73.72 -57.14
N GLN A 288 84.83 -73.44 -56.10
CA GLN A 288 86.29 -73.55 -56.15
C GLN A 288 86.74 -74.98 -56.39
N GLU A 289 86.16 -75.97 -55.69
CA GLU A 289 86.43 -77.38 -56.00
C GLU A 289 86.03 -77.75 -57.43
N ALA A 290 84.90 -77.24 -57.93
CA ALA A 290 84.48 -77.49 -59.30
C ALA A 290 85.47 -76.89 -60.31
N HIS A 291 86.02 -75.70 -60.05
CA HIS A 291 87.09 -75.12 -60.86
C HIS A 291 88.36 -75.99 -60.86
N MET A 292 88.84 -76.44 -59.68
CA MET A 292 90.01 -77.33 -59.60
C MET A 292 89.79 -78.66 -60.35
N ARG A 293 88.57 -79.22 -60.27
CA ARG A 293 88.18 -80.42 -61.05
C ARG A 293 88.15 -80.16 -62.56
N ILE A 294 87.69 -78.99 -63.00
CA ILE A 294 87.68 -78.58 -64.42
C ILE A 294 89.11 -78.40 -64.95
N GLU A 295 90.02 -77.79 -64.18
CA GLU A 295 91.42 -77.61 -64.58
C GLU A 295 92.15 -78.95 -64.74
N GLY A 296 91.97 -79.88 -63.79
CA GLY A 296 92.53 -81.24 -63.88
C GLY A 296 92.03 -82.02 -65.11
N LEU A 297 90.74 -81.96 -65.42
CA LEU A 297 90.17 -82.58 -66.62
C LEU A 297 90.62 -81.89 -67.92
N SER A 298 90.80 -80.56 -67.90
CA SER A 298 91.30 -79.79 -69.04
C SER A 298 92.74 -80.18 -69.41
N TYR A 299 93.59 -80.42 -68.39
CA TYR A 299 94.94 -80.93 -68.61
C TYR A 299 94.92 -82.31 -69.30
N GLN A 300 94.07 -83.24 -68.82
CA GLN A 300 93.92 -84.57 -69.41
C GLN A 300 93.41 -84.53 -70.86
N LEU A 301 92.43 -83.67 -71.17
CA LEU A 301 91.95 -83.44 -72.54
C LEU A 301 93.07 -82.94 -73.47
N SER A 302 93.91 -82.00 -73.00
CA SER A 302 95.01 -81.46 -73.81
C SER A 302 96.06 -82.52 -74.19
N ALA A 303 96.30 -83.50 -73.32
CA ALA A 303 97.23 -84.60 -73.56
C ALA A 303 96.68 -85.59 -74.62
N LEU A 304 95.40 -85.98 -74.49
CA LEU A 304 94.74 -86.86 -75.44
C LEU A 304 94.60 -86.21 -76.83
N GLN A 305 94.31 -84.90 -76.88
CA GLN A 305 94.14 -84.19 -78.16
C GLN A 305 95.46 -84.09 -78.96
N LYS A 306 96.63 -84.07 -78.30
CA LYS A 306 97.93 -84.21 -78.98
C LYS A 306 98.18 -85.60 -79.57
N GLN A 307 97.64 -86.67 -78.97
CA GLN A 307 97.72 -88.01 -79.54
C GLN A 307 96.76 -88.17 -80.74
N ALA A 308 95.58 -87.57 -80.69
CA ALA A 308 94.62 -87.59 -81.80
C ALA A 308 95.19 -86.92 -83.07
N SER A 309 95.75 -85.70 -82.96
CA SER A 309 96.31 -84.98 -84.12
C SER A 309 97.45 -85.74 -84.80
N ALA A 310 98.32 -86.41 -84.03
CA ALA A 310 99.44 -87.21 -84.56
C ALA A 310 98.99 -88.52 -85.25
N ALA A 311 97.74 -88.95 -85.04
CA ALA A 311 97.11 -90.04 -85.78
C ALA A 311 96.40 -89.54 -87.05
N GLU A 312 95.75 -88.37 -87.00
CA GLU A 312 95.08 -87.77 -88.17
C GLU A 312 96.07 -87.42 -89.30
N GLU A 313 97.27 -86.93 -88.99
CA GLU A 313 98.29 -86.59 -90.01
C GLU A 313 98.69 -87.82 -90.84
N ARG A 314 98.92 -88.98 -90.18
CA ARG A 314 99.20 -90.25 -90.86
C ARG A 314 98.06 -90.77 -91.73
N ILE A 315 96.81 -90.42 -91.41
CA ILE A 315 95.65 -90.82 -92.21
C ILE A 315 95.62 -90.02 -93.51
N ARG A 316 95.85 -88.69 -93.45
CA ARG A 316 95.85 -87.82 -94.64
C ARG A 316 96.93 -88.21 -95.65
N GLU A 317 98.14 -88.53 -95.19
CA GLU A 317 99.23 -89.01 -96.06
C GLU A 317 98.85 -90.27 -96.86
N LEU A 318 98.07 -91.18 -96.26
CA LEU A 318 97.58 -92.40 -96.92
C LEU A 318 96.38 -92.13 -97.84
N GLU A 319 95.50 -91.19 -97.48
CA GLU A 319 94.35 -90.80 -98.29
C GLU A 319 94.76 -90.06 -99.57
N ASP A 320 95.73 -89.14 -99.49
CA ASP A 320 96.21 -88.37 -100.65
C ASP A 320 96.85 -89.28 -101.72
N MET A 321 97.68 -90.25 -101.30
CA MET A 321 98.26 -91.25 -102.21
C MET A 321 97.17 -92.02 -102.97
N LEU A 322 96.16 -92.51 -102.24
CA LEU A 322 95.05 -93.32 -102.76
C LEU A 322 94.10 -92.48 -103.65
N SER A 323 93.96 -91.18 -103.38
CA SER A 323 93.27 -90.24 -104.27
C SER A 323 94.01 -90.07 -105.60
N SER A 324 95.34 -89.95 -105.56
CA SER A 324 96.18 -89.72 -106.74
C SER A 324 96.05 -90.85 -107.77
N ASP A 325 95.96 -92.11 -107.31
CA ASP A 325 95.82 -93.27 -108.18
C ASP A 325 94.41 -93.39 -108.77
N ARG A 326 93.37 -93.09 -107.99
CA ARG A 326 91.98 -93.08 -108.49
C ARG A 326 91.79 -92.10 -109.64
N ASP A 327 92.40 -90.92 -109.56
CA ASP A 327 92.31 -89.89 -110.59
C ASP A 327 93.15 -90.21 -111.84
N LYS A 328 94.25 -90.96 -111.72
CA LYS A 328 95.01 -91.48 -112.88
C LYS A 328 94.14 -92.41 -113.72
N TYR A 329 93.45 -93.38 -113.09
CA TYR A 329 92.57 -94.31 -113.81
C TYR A 329 91.31 -93.64 -114.35
N ARG A 330 90.70 -92.70 -113.62
CA ARG A 330 89.50 -91.99 -114.12
C ARG A 330 89.79 -91.23 -115.42
N ARG A 331 90.91 -90.48 -115.48
CA ARG A 331 91.34 -89.76 -116.70
C ARG A 331 91.61 -90.68 -117.90
N GLN A 332 92.02 -91.93 -117.69
CA GLN A 332 92.21 -92.92 -118.75
C GLN A 332 90.86 -93.42 -119.31
N LEU A 333 89.86 -93.62 -118.44
CA LEU A 333 88.48 -93.92 -118.85
C LEU A 333 87.87 -92.77 -119.64
N ASP A 334 87.89 -91.54 -119.09
CA ASP A 334 87.30 -90.36 -119.74
C ASP A 334 87.90 -90.11 -121.15
N ALA A 335 89.17 -90.45 -121.36
CA ALA A 335 89.82 -90.35 -122.67
C ALA A 335 89.31 -91.40 -123.66
N LYS A 336 89.14 -92.66 -123.22
CA LYS A 336 88.60 -93.73 -124.07
C LYS A 336 87.10 -93.57 -124.34
N GLU A 337 86.34 -92.99 -123.44
CA GLU A 337 84.94 -92.62 -123.69
C GLU A 337 84.81 -91.49 -124.72
N ARG A 338 85.74 -90.52 -124.73
CA ARG A 338 85.80 -89.48 -125.78
C ARG A 338 86.17 -90.04 -127.15
N GLU A 339 87.20 -90.88 -127.24
CA GLU A 339 87.52 -91.60 -128.50
C GLU A 339 86.32 -92.40 -129.04
N MET A 340 85.57 -93.06 -128.15
CA MET A 340 84.36 -93.82 -128.51
C MET A 340 83.15 -92.94 -128.85
N ALA A 341 83.10 -91.69 -128.38
CA ALA A 341 82.09 -90.71 -128.75
C ALA A 341 82.40 -90.11 -130.13
N GLU A 342 83.64 -89.68 -130.36
CA GLU A 342 84.14 -89.17 -131.63
C GLU A 342 83.95 -90.20 -132.76
N LEU A 343 84.29 -91.47 -132.53
CA LEU A 343 84.03 -92.56 -133.49
C LEU A 343 82.55 -92.77 -133.81
N ARG A 344 81.65 -92.60 -132.83
CA ARG A 344 80.20 -92.69 -133.04
C ARG A 344 79.67 -91.48 -133.80
N GLU A 345 80.18 -90.29 -133.50
CA GLU A 345 79.79 -89.07 -134.22
C GLU A 345 80.26 -89.11 -135.67
N CYS A 346 81.50 -89.50 -135.95
CA CYS A 346 81.98 -89.75 -137.30
C CYS A 346 81.15 -90.82 -138.06
N MET A 347 80.74 -91.89 -137.38
CA MET A 347 79.87 -92.91 -138.00
C MET A 347 78.44 -92.37 -138.26
N GLN A 348 77.93 -91.48 -137.40
CA GLN A 348 76.65 -90.82 -137.58
C GLN A 348 76.70 -89.76 -138.69
N GLN A 349 77.81 -89.01 -138.79
CA GLN A 349 78.10 -88.09 -139.88
C GLN A 349 78.16 -88.87 -141.21
N GLN A 350 78.88 -89.99 -141.28
CA GLN A 350 78.88 -90.85 -142.48
C GLN A 350 77.49 -91.41 -142.80
N LEU A 351 76.66 -91.78 -141.82
CA LEU A 351 75.27 -92.18 -142.08
C LEU A 351 74.43 -91.02 -142.63
N ASN A 352 74.65 -89.79 -142.17
CA ASN A 352 74.01 -88.61 -142.73
C ASN A 352 74.54 -88.31 -144.15
N GLU A 353 75.84 -88.42 -144.41
CA GLU A 353 76.43 -88.31 -145.76
C GLU A 353 75.87 -89.39 -146.70
N TYR A 354 75.68 -90.63 -146.24
CA TYR A 354 75.01 -91.68 -147.02
C TYR A 354 73.52 -91.39 -147.23
N GLN A 355 72.85 -90.63 -146.36
CA GLN A 355 71.46 -90.21 -146.53
C GLN A 355 71.35 -89.04 -147.52
N GLU A 356 72.18 -88.00 -147.38
CA GLU A 356 72.26 -86.88 -148.32
C GLU A 356 72.73 -87.35 -149.70
N LEU A 357 73.69 -88.27 -149.78
CA LEU A 357 74.13 -88.87 -151.03
C LEU A 357 73.10 -89.88 -151.59
N LEU A 358 72.24 -90.47 -150.76
CA LEU A 358 71.08 -91.23 -151.23
C LEU A 358 70.01 -90.30 -151.84
N ASP A 359 69.81 -89.11 -151.27
CA ASP A 359 68.91 -88.09 -151.83
C ASP A 359 69.49 -87.49 -153.13
N VAL A 360 70.81 -87.24 -153.20
CA VAL A 360 71.52 -86.91 -154.46
C VAL A 360 71.43 -88.06 -155.45
N LYS A 361 71.49 -89.33 -155.00
CA LYS A 361 71.33 -90.51 -155.86
C LYS A 361 69.88 -90.66 -156.34
N LEU A 362 68.87 -90.24 -155.58
CA LEU A 362 67.48 -90.15 -156.04
C LEU A 362 67.28 -89.00 -157.03
N ALA A 363 67.91 -87.84 -156.81
CA ALA A 363 67.92 -86.73 -157.76
C ALA A 363 68.58 -87.15 -159.09
N LEU A 364 69.77 -87.77 -159.05
CA LEU A 364 70.47 -88.27 -160.24
C LEU A 364 69.75 -89.47 -160.89
N ASP A 365 69.11 -90.35 -160.11
CA ASP A 365 68.22 -91.39 -160.65
C ASP A 365 67.04 -90.76 -161.41
N MET A 366 66.51 -89.61 -160.98
CA MET A 366 65.46 -88.89 -161.73
C MET A 366 66.03 -88.17 -162.94
N GLU A 367 67.10 -87.39 -162.76
CA GLU A 367 67.70 -86.54 -163.80
C GLU A 367 68.34 -87.37 -164.93
N ILE A 368 69.04 -88.46 -164.64
CA ILE A 368 69.74 -89.23 -165.67
C ILE A 368 68.85 -90.32 -166.29
N ASN A 369 67.81 -90.83 -165.58
CA ASN A 369 66.71 -91.48 -166.30
C ASN A 369 66.06 -90.51 -167.29
N ALA A 370 65.88 -89.22 -166.96
CA ALA A 370 65.38 -88.24 -167.91
C ALA A 370 66.38 -87.97 -169.06
N TYR A 371 67.68 -87.75 -168.77
CA TYR A 371 68.68 -87.46 -169.80
C TYR A 371 68.93 -88.61 -170.77
N ARG A 372 68.87 -89.87 -170.34
CA ARG A 372 69.13 -91.03 -171.23
C ARG A 372 67.91 -91.84 -171.62
N LYS A 373 66.70 -91.43 -171.19
CA LYS A 373 65.47 -91.54 -172.01
C LYS A 373 65.55 -90.71 -173.28
N LEU A 374 66.24 -89.58 -173.25
CA LEU A 374 66.60 -88.84 -174.47
C LEU A 374 67.75 -89.48 -175.27
N LEU A 375 68.19 -90.68 -174.87
CA LEU A 375 69.03 -91.63 -175.61
C LEU A 375 68.38 -93.05 -175.64
N GLU A 376 67.06 -93.15 -175.45
CA GLU A 376 66.27 -94.37 -175.77
C GLU A 376 65.75 -94.35 -177.22
N GLY A 377 65.95 -93.26 -177.97
CA GLY A 377 65.54 -93.10 -179.37
C GLY A 377 66.64 -93.29 -180.43
N GLU A 378 67.91 -93.15 -180.04
CA GLU A 378 69.09 -93.42 -180.87
C GLU A 378 70.12 -94.20 -180.05
N GLU A 379 70.78 -95.18 -180.69
CA GLU A 379 71.93 -95.95 -180.18
C GLU A 379 71.75 -96.61 -178.78
N ASP A 380 70.85 -97.58 -178.59
CA ASP A 380 70.51 -98.67 -179.50
C ASP A 380 71.76 -99.40 -180.06
N ARG A 381 72.61 -99.96 -179.18
CA ARG A 381 73.74 -100.85 -179.57
C ARG A 381 74.32 -101.74 -178.46
N LEU A 382 74.50 -101.25 -177.24
CA LEU A 382 75.16 -101.96 -176.12
C LEU A 382 74.44 -101.64 -174.80
N ARG A 383 73.70 -102.57 -174.18
CA ARG A 383 74.10 -103.73 -173.33
C ARG A 383 74.61 -103.39 -171.91
N LEU A 384 74.13 -104.20 -170.94
CA LEU A 384 74.73 -104.60 -169.63
C LEU A 384 74.35 -103.88 -168.30
N SER A 385 73.90 -104.71 -167.33
CA SER A 385 74.28 -104.70 -165.88
C SER A 385 73.65 -103.66 -164.89
N PRO A 386 73.85 -103.74 -163.53
CA PRO A 386 73.29 -104.77 -162.62
C PRO A 386 72.86 -104.28 -161.18
N SER A 387 72.59 -105.26 -160.28
CA SER A 387 72.73 -105.38 -158.78
C SER A 387 73.72 -104.44 -158.02
N PRO A 388 73.81 -104.33 -156.64
CA PRO A 388 73.38 -105.27 -155.55
C PRO A 388 73.01 -104.75 -154.09
N SER A 389 72.67 -105.70 -153.16
CA SER A 389 72.83 -105.88 -151.66
C SER A 389 73.26 -104.73 -150.65
N SER A 390 73.08 -104.71 -149.28
CA SER A 390 73.14 -105.77 -148.20
C SER A 390 72.84 -105.34 -146.69
N ARG A 391 72.42 -106.29 -145.81
CA ARG A 391 72.70 -106.70 -144.35
C ARG A 391 73.11 -105.75 -143.15
N VAL A 392 72.84 -106.15 -141.84
CA VAL A 392 73.67 -106.07 -140.53
C VAL A 392 72.86 -106.11 -139.16
N THR A 393 73.45 -106.02 -137.92
CA THR A 393 73.02 -106.71 -136.62
C THR A 393 73.47 -106.18 -135.18
N VAL A 394 72.60 -106.26 -134.12
CA VAL A 394 72.78 -106.84 -132.69
C VAL A 394 73.55 -106.20 -131.45
N SER A 395 72.89 -106.13 -130.23
CA SER A 395 73.32 -106.31 -128.75
C SER A 395 73.85 -105.24 -127.69
N ARG A 396 73.24 -105.28 -126.45
CA ARG A 396 73.75 -105.31 -124.99
C ARG A 396 74.31 -104.12 -124.08
N THR A 397 73.75 -103.99 -122.84
CA THR A 397 74.30 -103.80 -121.41
C THR A 397 74.82 -102.47 -120.68
N THR A 398 74.34 -102.24 -119.41
CA THR A 398 74.96 -101.80 -118.07
C THR A 398 75.45 -100.37 -117.58
N ALA A 399 74.75 -99.79 -116.54
CA ALA A 399 75.13 -99.42 -115.10
C ALA A 399 75.94 -98.18 -114.50
N SER A 400 75.45 -97.61 -113.33
CA SER A 400 76.13 -96.92 -112.14
C SER A 400 76.28 -95.34 -112.07
N SER A 401 76.58 -94.53 -110.98
CA SER A 401 76.60 -94.57 -109.45
C SER A 401 76.86 -93.18 -108.70
N THR A 402 76.78 -93.09 -107.31
CA THR A 402 77.30 -92.05 -106.29
C THR A 402 76.54 -90.70 -105.95
N SER A 403 76.81 -89.84 -104.90
CA SER A 403 77.04 -89.97 -103.40
C SER A 403 77.14 -88.61 -102.55
N SER A 404 77.13 -88.63 -101.18
CA SER A 404 77.76 -87.71 -100.12
C SER A 404 77.05 -86.54 -99.28
N ALA A 405 77.57 -86.24 -98.02
CA ALA A 405 77.50 -85.00 -97.11
C ALA A 405 76.57 -84.83 -95.80
N SER A 406 76.77 -83.80 -94.89
CA SER A 406 76.31 -83.72 -93.41
C SER A 406 76.22 -82.31 -92.62
N ARG A 407 75.61 -82.16 -91.35
CA ARG A 407 75.84 -81.15 -90.15
C ARG A 407 74.74 -80.93 -88.98
N SER A 408 74.68 -79.85 -88.08
CA SER A 408 74.24 -79.85 -86.58
C SER A 408 73.66 -78.60 -85.67
N SER A 409 72.94 -78.80 -84.49
CA SER A 409 72.85 -78.10 -83.07
C SER A 409 71.87 -76.92 -82.45
N ARG A 410 71.46 -76.88 -81.09
CA ARG A 410 71.09 -75.73 -80.03
C ARG A 410 69.79 -75.72 -79.00
N ALA A 411 69.57 -74.81 -77.93
CA ALA A 411 68.49 -74.73 -76.76
C ALA A 411 68.23 -73.30 -75.94
N LYS A 412 67.52 -72.87 -74.77
CA LYS A 412 66.75 -73.26 -73.45
C LYS A 412 66.22 -72.10 -72.34
N ARG A 413 65.02 -72.02 -71.56
CA ARG A 413 64.65 -71.36 -70.12
C ARG A 413 63.20 -70.69 -69.63
N LYS A 414 62.87 -70.45 -68.26
CA LYS A 414 61.87 -69.54 -67.39
C LYS A 414 60.44 -70.03 -66.75
N ARG A 415 59.53 -69.53 -65.77
CA ARG A 415 59.15 -68.58 -64.54
C ARG A 415 57.71 -69.02 -63.84
N VAL A 416 56.84 -68.57 -62.81
CA VAL A 416 56.57 -67.66 -61.54
C VAL A 416 55.12 -67.85 -60.77
N GLU A 417 54.32 -67.18 -59.80
CA GLU A 417 54.09 -65.92 -58.86
C GLU A 417 53.14 -66.00 -57.50
N LEU A 418 52.17 -65.07 -57.04
CA LEU A 418 51.56 -64.77 -55.61
C LEU A 418 49.93 -64.62 -55.36
N GLU A 419 49.07 -64.14 -54.34
CA GLU A 419 48.91 -63.24 -53.06
C GLU A 419 47.60 -63.40 -52.04
N GLU A 420 46.98 -62.41 -51.23
CA GLU A 420 46.12 -62.54 -49.90
C GLU A 420 44.86 -61.54 -49.45
N THR A 421 44.20 -61.57 -48.19
CA THR A 421 43.33 -60.52 -47.34
C THR A 421 41.87 -60.70 -46.61
N SER A 422 41.22 -59.67 -45.88
CA SER A 422 40.14 -59.74 -44.74
C SER A 422 38.81 -58.78 -44.52
N ILE A 423 38.45 -58.10 -43.35
CA ILE A 423 37.03 -57.87 -42.68
C ILE A 423 36.52 -56.41 -42.13
N ALA A 424 35.16 -56.05 -41.98
CA ALA A 424 34.40 -55.16 -40.92
C ALA A 424 33.17 -54.13 -41.30
N ALA A 425 32.43 -53.40 -40.37
CA ALA A 425 31.01 -52.78 -40.54
C ALA A 425 30.43 -51.31 -40.07
N PRO A 426 29.49 -51.01 -39.08
CA PRO A 426 28.17 -50.19 -39.23
C PRO A 426 27.78 -48.81 -38.44
N LYS A 427 26.47 -48.48 -38.03
CA LYS A 427 25.79 -47.09 -37.84
C LYS A 427 24.75 -46.81 -36.63
N VAL A 428 23.96 -45.66 -36.54
CA VAL A 428 23.26 -45.02 -35.30
C VAL A 428 21.78 -44.39 -35.42
N GLN A 429 20.96 -44.18 -34.33
CA GLN A 429 19.64 -43.41 -34.22
C GLN A 429 19.25 -42.82 -32.78
N ILE A 430 18.08 -42.12 -32.52
CA ILE A 430 17.74 -41.22 -31.33
C ILE A 430 16.24 -41.28 -30.78
N SER A 431 15.94 -40.86 -29.51
CA SER A 431 14.58 -40.69 -28.84
C SER A 431 14.45 -39.52 -27.79
N GLN A 432 13.27 -39.30 -27.13
CA GLN A 432 12.95 -38.26 -26.08
C GLN A 432 11.84 -38.68 -25.07
N GLU A 433 11.74 -38.03 -23.88
CA GLU A 433 10.80 -38.32 -22.75
C GLU A 433 10.35 -37.04 -21.96
N ALA A 434 9.34 -37.15 -21.08
CA ALA A 434 8.89 -36.08 -20.15
C ALA A 434 8.11 -36.63 -18.91
N GLU A 435 8.17 -35.94 -17.76
CA GLU A 435 7.49 -36.31 -16.49
C GLU A 435 6.83 -35.11 -15.77
N ALA A 436 5.87 -35.38 -14.87
CA ALA A 436 5.31 -34.40 -13.93
C ALA A 436 4.87 -35.07 -12.61
N THR A 437 5.06 -34.41 -11.47
CA THR A 437 4.75 -34.97 -10.13
C THR A 437 3.84 -34.03 -9.33
N GLY A 438 2.56 -34.36 -9.18
CA GLY A 438 1.62 -33.57 -8.36
C GLY A 438 0.14 -33.73 -8.75
N SER A 439 -0.72 -32.89 -8.19
CA SER A 439 -2.18 -32.90 -8.35
C SER A 439 -2.71 -32.33 -9.68
N VAL A 440 -1.81 -32.10 -10.65
CA VAL A 440 -2.10 -31.48 -11.95
C VAL A 440 -1.54 -32.36 -13.05
N SER A 441 -2.39 -32.78 -13.99
CA SER A 441 -1.98 -33.56 -15.15
C SER A 441 -1.77 -32.65 -16.37
N ILE A 442 -0.76 -32.98 -17.17
CA ILE A 442 -0.53 -32.37 -18.49
C ILE A 442 -1.27 -33.25 -19.50
N GLU A 443 -2.25 -32.69 -20.19
CA GLU A 443 -2.92 -33.34 -21.33
C GLU A 443 -2.36 -32.71 -22.63
N GLU A 444 -2.15 -33.57 -23.63
CA GLU A 444 -1.22 -33.50 -24.78
C GLU A 444 -0.84 -32.12 -25.38
N ILE A 445 0.40 -32.02 -25.86
CA ILE A 445 0.95 -30.84 -26.54
C ILE A 445 0.54 -30.86 -28.02
N ASP A 446 0.03 -29.73 -28.52
CA ASP A 446 -0.28 -29.53 -29.94
C ASP A 446 0.97 -29.76 -30.83
N LEU A 447 0.82 -30.41 -31.98
CA LEU A 447 1.92 -30.92 -32.81
C LEU A 447 2.78 -29.83 -33.48
N GLU A 448 2.37 -28.55 -33.38
CA GLU A 448 3.20 -27.39 -33.76
C GLU A 448 3.83 -26.65 -32.56
N GLY A 449 3.69 -27.16 -31.33
CA GLY A 449 4.38 -26.68 -30.12
C GLY A 449 3.92 -25.33 -29.56
N LYS A 450 2.73 -24.83 -29.95
CA LYS A 450 2.29 -23.45 -29.68
C LYS A 450 1.46 -23.27 -28.40
N SER A 451 0.98 -24.34 -27.78
CA SER A 451 0.26 -24.31 -26.50
C SER A 451 0.34 -25.63 -25.76
N VAL A 452 0.26 -25.56 -24.42
CA VAL A 452 0.19 -26.71 -23.52
C VAL A 452 -1.04 -26.56 -22.62
N THR A 453 -1.81 -27.63 -22.46
CA THR A 453 -2.99 -27.72 -21.60
C THR A 453 -2.64 -28.33 -20.24
N LEU A 454 -3.07 -27.68 -19.16
CA LEU A 454 -2.83 -28.12 -17.78
C LEU A 454 -4.17 -28.25 -17.06
N ARG A 455 -4.38 -29.39 -16.38
CA ARG A 455 -5.66 -29.72 -15.74
C ARG A 455 -5.47 -30.05 -14.27
N ASN A 456 -6.07 -29.24 -13.38
CA ASN A 456 -6.12 -29.51 -11.95
C ASN A 456 -7.23 -30.52 -11.66
N ASN A 457 -6.87 -31.65 -11.05
CA ASN A 457 -7.79 -32.74 -10.72
C ASN A 457 -8.11 -32.79 -9.21
N SER A 458 -8.11 -31.64 -8.53
CA SER A 458 -8.35 -31.55 -7.08
C SER A 458 -9.22 -30.35 -6.68
N ASP A 459 -10.04 -30.53 -5.64
CA ASP A 459 -10.98 -29.52 -5.11
C ASP A 459 -10.29 -28.36 -4.33
N LYS A 460 -9.03 -28.08 -4.63
CA LYS A 460 -8.22 -27.05 -3.95
C LYS A 460 -7.59 -26.11 -4.98
N VAL A 461 -7.50 -24.84 -4.62
CA VAL A 461 -6.83 -23.80 -5.43
C VAL A 461 -5.32 -24.05 -5.40
N VAL A 462 -4.72 -24.28 -6.57
CA VAL A 462 -3.29 -24.52 -6.73
C VAL A 462 -2.63 -23.29 -7.35
N PHE A 463 -1.58 -22.77 -6.71
CA PHE A 463 -0.75 -21.69 -7.23
C PHE A 463 0.54 -22.24 -7.85
N LEU A 464 0.80 -21.95 -9.13
CA LEU A 464 2.09 -22.21 -9.76
C LEU A 464 2.97 -20.95 -9.72
N LEU A 465 4.19 -21.08 -9.19
CA LEU A 465 5.30 -20.20 -9.57
C LEU A 465 6.03 -20.83 -10.75
N CYS A 466 6.32 -20.06 -11.79
CA CYS A 466 7.09 -20.51 -12.94
C CYS A 466 8.29 -19.56 -13.17
N LEU A 467 9.50 -20.08 -12.99
CA LEU A 467 10.75 -19.36 -13.24
C LEU A 467 11.28 -19.73 -14.65
N VAL A 468 10.87 -18.95 -15.65
CA VAL A 468 11.30 -19.16 -17.04
C VAL A 468 12.53 -18.32 -17.36
N SER A 469 13.70 -18.96 -17.39
CA SER A 469 14.92 -18.36 -17.95
C SER A 469 14.96 -18.53 -19.47
N ARG A 470 14.76 -17.43 -20.20
CA ARG A 470 14.69 -17.31 -21.68
C ARG A 470 13.52 -18.04 -22.35
N MET A 471 12.57 -17.28 -22.90
CA MET A 471 12.19 -17.43 -24.32
C MET A 471 11.40 -16.22 -24.86
N HIS A 472 11.05 -16.29 -26.15
CA HIS A 472 10.24 -15.33 -26.90
C HIS A 472 8.87 -15.01 -26.27
N PRO A 473 8.25 -13.87 -26.65
CA PRO A 473 6.82 -13.65 -26.42
C PRO A 473 5.98 -14.68 -27.20
N ILE A 474 4.69 -14.78 -26.84
CA ILE A 474 3.70 -15.78 -27.32
C ILE A 474 3.78 -17.12 -26.57
N LEU A 475 3.31 -17.09 -25.32
CA LEU A 475 2.72 -18.25 -24.64
C LEU A 475 1.46 -17.75 -23.92
N LYS A 476 0.27 -18.20 -24.37
CA LYS A 476 -1.03 -17.65 -23.96
C LYS A 476 -1.86 -18.71 -23.24
N VAL A 477 -1.60 -18.87 -21.94
CA VAL A 477 -2.34 -19.77 -21.06
C VAL A 477 -3.81 -19.35 -20.99
N ARG A 478 -4.74 -20.28 -21.25
CA ARG A 478 -6.16 -20.13 -20.91
C ARG A 478 -6.42 -20.81 -19.56
N PRO A 479 -6.88 -20.09 -18.53
CA PRO A 479 -7.33 -20.72 -17.30
C PRO A 479 -8.81 -21.11 -17.41
N GLU A 480 -9.10 -22.40 -17.24
CA GLU A 480 -10.43 -22.88 -16.86
C GLU A 480 -10.33 -23.47 -15.44
N ASN A 481 -11.38 -23.31 -14.64
CA ASN A 481 -11.44 -23.71 -13.22
C ASN A 481 -10.33 -23.14 -12.30
N TYR A 482 -10.50 -21.89 -11.86
CA TYR A 482 -9.82 -21.27 -10.71
C TYR A 482 -8.27 -21.20 -10.71
N ILE A 483 -7.62 -21.35 -11.87
CA ILE A 483 -6.17 -21.13 -12.00
C ILE A 483 -5.88 -19.63 -12.21
N PHE A 484 -5.20 -18.99 -11.25
CA PHE A 484 -4.74 -17.61 -11.36
C PHE A 484 -3.23 -17.54 -11.68
N VAL A 485 -2.90 -17.01 -12.86
CA VAL A 485 -1.51 -16.76 -13.28
C VAL A 485 -1.15 -15.31 -13.03
N SER A 486 -0.15 -15.05 -12.18
CA SER A 486 0.34 -13.69 -11.91
C SER A 486 1.66 -13.43 -12.63
N ALA A 487 1.61 -12.64 -13.70
CA ALA A 487 2.81 -12.17 -14.40
C ALA A 487 3.48 -11.06 -13.57
N GLY A 488 4.67 -11.34 -13.04
CA GLY A 488 5.43 -10.41 -12.23
C GLY A 488 6.10 -9.30 -13.04
N LEU A 489 5.47 -8.12 -13.09
CA LEU A 489 6.12 -6.87 -13.51
C LEU A 489 6.11 -5.88 -12.33
N ILE A 490 7.31 -5.45 -11.94
CA ILE A 490 7.54 -4.58 -10.78
C ILE A 490 7.25 -3.13 -11.17
N TYR A 491 6.11 -2.60 -10.73
CA TYR A 491 5.93 -1.16 -10.53
C TYR A 491 5.16 -0.90 -9.23
N SER A 492 5.62 0.10 -8.47
CA SER A 492 5.29 0.29 -7.06
C SER A 492 4.06 1.18 -6.83
N THR A 493 3.71 1.39 -5.56
CA THR A 493 2.77 2.36 -4.97
C THR A 493 1.26 2.11 -5.12
N PHE A 494 0.71 1.84 -6.31
CA PHE A 494 -0.75 2.04 -6.52
C PHE A 494 -1.70 0.95 -5.98
N LYS A 495 -1.22 -0.24 -5.57
CA LYS A 495 -2.09 -1.38 -5.21
C LYS A 495 -2.47 -1.51 -3.72
N VAL A 496 -1.84 -0.76 -2.82
CA VAL A 496 -2.11 -0.86 -1.37
C VAL A 496 -3.49 -0.28 -1.01
N PHE A 497 -3.88 0.83 -1.64
CA PHE A 497 -5.12 1.56 -1.32
C PHE A 497 -6.39 0.72 -1.49
N PHE A 498 -6.49 -0.05 -2.59
CA PHE A 498 -7.72 -0.78 -2.92
C PHE A 498 -7.97 -1.98 -2.00
N PHE A 499 -6.91 -2.61 -1.47
CA PHE A 499 -7.03 -3.75 -0.56
C PHE A 499 -7.48 -3.32 0.85
N PHE A 500 -7.04 -2.14 1.29
CA PHE A 500 -7.40 -1.60 2.62
C PHE A 500 -8.89 -1.22 2.70
N PHE A 501 -9.41 -0.56 1.66
CA PHE A 501 -10.78 -0.04 1.63
C PHE A 501 -11.84 -1.16 1.74
N PHE A 502 -11.64 -2.27 1.02
CA PHE A 502 -12.58 -3.39 1.02
C PHE A 502 -12.58 -4.19 2.34
N PHE A 503 -11.48 -4.16 3.09
CA PHE A 503 -11.39 -4.81 4.40
C PHE A 503 -12.07 -3.96 5.49
N PHE A 504 -11.83 -2.64 5.51
CA PHE A 504 -12.46 -1.72 6.46
C PHE A 504 -13.99 -1.68 6.31
N SER A 505 -14.52 -1.70 5.08
CA SER A 505 -15.96 -1.69 4.82
C SER A 505 -16.72 -2.90 5.40
N LYS A 506 -16.05 -3.99 5.80
CA LYS A 506 -16.66 -5.13 6.49
C LYS A 506 -16.49 -5.12 8.01
N LEU A 507 -15.49 -4.41 8.55
CA LEU A 507 -15.33 -4.26 10.00
C LEU A 507 -16.16 -3.11 10.58
N TYR A 508 -16.52 -2.09 9.78
CA TYR A 508 -17.20 -0.89 10.26
C TYR A 508 -18.54 -1.16 10.98
N SER A 509 -19.26 -2.22 10.61
CA SER A 509 -20.51 -2.67 11.26
C SER A 509 -20.34 -3.46 12.57
N PHE A 510 -19.10 -3.67 13.05
CA PHE A 510 -18.80 -4.47 14.24
C PHE A 510 -18.08 -3.68 15.35
N ILE A 511 -18.00 -2.35 15.22
CA ILE A 511 -17.24 -1.45 16.10
C ILE A 511 -18.20 -0.54 16.88
N PRO A 512 -18.08 -0.41 18.21
CA PRO A 512 -18.94 0.47 19.00
C PRO A 512 -18.83 1.96 18.61
N ASP A 513 -19.96 2.65 18.64
CA ASP A 513 -20.17 4.03 18.12
C ASP A 513 -19.10 5.05 18.57
N TYR A 514 -18.65 4.97 19.83
CA TYR A 514 -17.65 5.90 20.37
C TYR A 514 -16.28 5.81 19.66
N ILE A 515 -15.96 4.68 19.04
CA ILE A 515 -14.74 4.46 18.26
C ILE A 515 -14.95 4.93 16.81
N GLN A 516 -16.15 4.79 16.23
CA GLN A 516 -16.46 5.31 14.90
C GLN A 516 -16.25 6.83 14.84
N VAL A 517 -16.74 7.59 15.84
CA VAL A 517 -16.54 9.05 15.95
C VAL A 517 -15.05 9.43 16.03
N PHE A 518 -14.22 8.59 16.63
CA PHE A 518 -12.77 8.82 16.69
C PHE A 518 -12.10 8.57 15.32
N ILE A 519 -12.54 7.53 14.60
CA ILE A 519 -12.05 7.21 13.25
C ILE A 519 -12.47 8.28 12.24
N GLU A 520 -13.71 8.77 12.28
CA GLU A 520 -14.16 9.86 11.40
C GLU A 520 -13.35 11.14 11.62
N ARG A 521 -13.09 11.52 12.88
CA ARG A 521 -12.19 12.64 13.19
C ARG A 521 -10.77 12.41 12.67
N PHE A 522 -10.23 11.19 12.80
CA PHE A 522 -8.88 10.88 12.32
C PHE A 522 -8.78 10.99 10.79
N VAL A 523 -9.78 10.47 10.05
CA VAL A 523 -9.87 10.59 8.59
C VAL A 523 -10.02 12.05 8.16
N HIS A 524 -10.89 12.83 8.83
CA HIS A 524 -11.10 14.25 8.51
C HIS A 524 -9.85 15.12 8.82
N THR A 525 -8.98 14.68 9.73
CA THR A 525 -7.69 15.35 10.02
C THR A 525 -6.60 14.99 9.00
N PHE A 526 -6.79 13.93 8.20
CA PHE A 526 -5.85 13.48 7.17
C PHE A 526 -6.22 13.93 5.73
N TYR A 527 -7.32 14.67 5.59
CA TYR A 527 -7.90 15.12 4.31
C TYR A 527 -8.07 16.65 4.21
N SER A 528 -7.40 17.40 5.08
CA SER A 528 -7.36 18.87 5.12
C SER A 528 -5.93 19.38 5.33
#